data_AF-A0A3D2FB27-F1
#
_entry.id   AF-A0A3D2FB27-F1
#
_cell.length_a   1.000
_cell.length_b   1.000
_cell.length_c   1.000
_cell.angle_alpha   90.00
_cell.angle_beta   90.00
_cell.angle_gamma   90.00
#
_symmetry.space_group_name_H-M   'P 1'
#
loop_
_entity.id
_entity.type
_entity.pdbx_description
1 polymer ?
#
loop_
_entity_poly.entity_id
_entity_poly.type
_entity_poly.pdbx_seq_one_letter_code
_entity_poly.pdbx_strand_id
1 'polypeptide(L)'
;MQMARTAQSGVRKLLVSDENMIGTVRHNLRKRALYPAIGERMAHFAQAFDGRLKRVVLNIRSHDLFWASSIAYGVARGHRVLSPKGIENIANVKRTWRDVITDLACAVPDTEIRVLPFERYQGNPDQMLAKCLDQAAPINTGDEWLNRAPNLSALRTILAERGDIEGLCALGSQERAQRWIPFDQTQNAQLREAYADDMHWLISGADGLAILTEDTDHSGTGNIPQFGPFERGQRHDKQERHVAGHR
;
A
#
# COMPACT_ATOMS: atom_id res chain seq x y z
N MET A 1 -13.51 -7.32 29.48
CA MET A 1 -14.59 -6.48 30.05
C MET A 1 -15.34 -5.62 29.02
N GLN A 2 -14.69 -4.93 28.06
CA GLN A 2 -15.41 -4.11 27.06
C GLN A 2 -16.20 -4.94 26.03
N MET A 3 -15.60 -5.98 25.42
CA MET A 3 -16.30 -6.81 24.43
C MET A 3 -17.56 -7.49 24.96
N ALA A 4 -17.55 -7.93 26.23
CA ALA A 4 -18.73 -8.54 26.85
C ALA A 4 -19.87 -7.54 27.01
N ARG A 5 -19.56 -6.28 27.36
CA ARG A 5 -20.54 -5.19 27.41
C ARG A 5 -21.09 -4.85 26.02
N THR A 6 -20.22 -4.78 25.02
CA THR A 6 -20.62 -4.55 23.61
C THR A 6 -21.55 -5.65 23.10
N ALA A 7 -21.28 -6.91 23.45
CA ALA A 7 -22.18 -8.02 23.12
C ALA A 7 -23.53 -7.92 23.85
N GLN A 8 -23.54 -7.55 25.14
CA GLN A 8 -24.76 -7.35 25.92
C GLN A 8 -25.63 -6.20 25.39
N SER A 9 -25.03 -5.20 24.72
CA SER A 9 -25.77 -4.14 24.03
C SER A 9 -26.30 -4.55 22.65
N GLY A 10 -26.28 -5.84 22.30
CA GLY A 10 -26.84 -6.37 21.06
C GLY A 10 -25.96 -6.23 19.82
N VAL A 11 -24.70 -5.81 19.97
CA VAL A 11 -23.76 -5.70 18.85
C VAL A 11 -23.35 -7.08 18.37
N ARG A 12 -23.59 -7.37 17.08
CA ARG A 12 -23.29 -8.68 16.46
C ARG A 12 -21.92 -8.75 15.80
N LYS A 13 -21.41 -7.62 15.32
CA LYS A 13 -20.09 -7.49 14.67
C LYS A 13 -19.38 -6.27 15.25
N LEU A 14 -18.13 -6.43 15.64
CA LEU A 14 -17.27 -5.36 16.11
C LEU A 14 -16.07 -5.28 15.17
N LEU A 15 -15.90 -4.13 14.51
CA LEU A 15 -14.69 -3.83 13.75
C LEU A 15 -13.79 -2.96 14.61
N VAL A 16 -12.55 -3.40 14.79
CA VAL A 16 -11.48 -2.61 15.39
C VAL A 16 -10.49 -2.28 14.29
N SER A 17 -10.23 -1.00 14.05
CA SER A 17 -9.33 -0.52 13.01
C SER A 17 -8.34 0.45 13.61
N ASP A 18 -7.06 0.16 13.47
CA ASP A 18 -5.97 1.05 13.83
C ASP A 18 -4.76 0.74 12.92
N GLU A 19 -4.24 1.79 12.29
CA GLU A 19 -3.15 1.72 11.30
C GLU A 19 -1.84 1.15 11.87
N ASN A 20 -1.66 1.22 13.20
CA ASN A 20 -0.44 0.85 13.90
C ASN A 20 -0.54 -0.52 14.59
N MET A 21 -1.65 -1.26 14.46
CA MET A 21 -1.77 -2.62 15.02
C MET A 21 -0.65 -3.53 14.51
N ILE A 22 -0.41 -3.55 13.20
CA ILE A 22 0.61 -4.39 12.55
C ILE A 22 2.03 -3.84 12.67
N GLY A 23 2.18 -2.61 13.18
CA GLY A 23 3.45 -1.89 13.28
C GLY A 23 3.33 -0.49 12.69
N THR A 24 4.36 0.33 12.86
CA THR A 24 4.33 1.74 12.42
C THR A 24 5.14 1.94 11.14
N VAL A 25 4.71 2.87 10.28
CA VAL A 25 5.49 3.29 9.11
C VAL A 25 6.89 3.76 9.50
N ARG A 26 7.03 4.44 10.66
CA ARG A 26 8.34 4.81 11.20
C ARG A 26 9.23 3.59 11.43
N HIS A 27 8.69 2.50 11.97
CA HIS A 27 9.44 1.26 12.15
C HIS A 27 9.85 0.67 10.80
N ASN A 28 8.95 0.67 9.81
CA ASN A 28 9.23 0.19 8.45
C ASN A 28 10.37 0.98 7.80
N LEU A 29 10.36 2.31 7.89
CA LEU A 29 11.44 3.17 7.36
C LEU A 29 12.77 2.92 8.08
N ARG A 30 12.75 2.77 9.40
CA ARG A 30 13.97 2.51 10.19
C ARG A 30 14.58 1.16 9.86
N LYS A 31 13.75 0.13 9.66
CA LYS A 31 14.20 -1.23 9.34
C LYS A 31 14.38 -1.48 7.85
N ARG A 32 13.88 -0.58 6.99
CA ARG A 32 13.78 -0.76 5.54
C ARG A 32 13.15 -2.10 5.19
N ALA A 33 12.02 -2.40 5.83
CA ALA A 33 11.30 -3.64 5.66
C ALA A 33 9.81 -3.41 5.93
N LEU A 34 8.94 -4.11 5.21
CA LEU A 34 7.51 -4.05 5.46
C LEU A 34 7.16 -4.78 6.75
N TYR A 35 6.62 -4.06 7.73
CA TYR A 35 6.07 -4.58 8.99
C TYR A 35 6.81 -5.82 9.54
N PRO A 36 8.11 -5.70 9.86
CA PRO A 36 8.94 -6.84 10.25
C PRO A 36 8.55 -7.47 11.59
N ALA A 37 7.70 -6.79 12.39
CA ALA A 37 7.22 -7.27 13.68
C ALA A 37 5.73 -7.69 13.65
N ILE A 38 5.12 -7.82 12.46
CA ILE A 38 3.68 -8.09 12.35
C ILE A 38 3.26 -9.34 13.10
N GLY A 39 4.05 -10.43 13.04
CA GLY A 39 3.72 -11.69 13.70
C GLY A 39 3.61 -11.55 15.22
N GLU A 40 4.66 -11.06 15.89
CA GLU A 40 4.65 -10.82 17.34
C GLU A 40 3.49 -9.92 17.77
N ARG A 41 3.26 -8.84 17.02
CA ARG A 41 2.20 -7.87 17.35
C ARG A 41 0.82 -8.49 17.23
N MET A 42 0.56 -9.22 16.15
CA MET A 42 -0.75 -9.81 15.91
C MET A 42 -1.03 -11.00 16.81
N ALA A 43 0.00 -11.74 17.25
CA ALA A 43 -0.14 -12.77 18.28
C ALA A 43 -0.65 -12.17 19.61
N HIS A 44 -0.12 -11.01 20.03
CA HIS A 44 -0.62 -10.32 21.22
C HIS A 44 -2.08 -9.87 21.07
N PHE A 45 -2.49 -9.38 19.89
CA PHE A 45 -3.89 -9.07 19.63
C PHE A 45 -4.76 -10.33 19.65
N ALA A 46 -4.33 -11.42 19.01
CA ALA A 46 -5.04 -12.70 19.01
C ALA A 46 -5.32 -13.17 20.44
N GLN A 47 -4.30 -13.13 21.30
CA GLN A 47 -4.41 -13.45 22.72
C GLN A 47 -5.40 -12.54 23.44
N ALA A 48 -5.34 -11.22 23.20
CA ALA A 48 -6.24 -10.26 23.84
C ALA A 48 -7.72 -10.45 23.42
N PHE A 49 -7.97 -10.89 22.18
CA PHE A 49 -9.31 -11.18 21.68
C PHE A 49 -9.83 -12.56 22.10
N ASP A 50 -8.96 -13.46 22.59
CA ASP A 50 -9.33 -14.72 23.25
C ASP A 50 -10.28 -15.57 22.39
N GLY A 51 -9.81 -15.97 21.19
CA GLY A 51 -10.57 -16.81 20.24
C GLY A 51 -11.74 -16.13 19.52
N ARG A 52 -12.01 -14.85 19.81
CA ARG A 52 -13.09 -14.07 19.19
C ARG A 52 -12.66 -13.24 17.99
N LEU A 53 -11.37 -13.23 17.67
CA LEU A 53 -10.88 -12.67 16.42
C LEU A 53 -11.29 -13.62 15.29
N LYS A 54 -12.27 -13.21 14.48
CA LYS A 54 -12.79 -14.03 13.37
C LYS A 54 -12.18 -13.67 12.01
N ARG A 55 -11.77 -12.41 11.87
CA ARG A 55 -11.21 -11.89 10.62
C ARG A 55 -10.16 -10.82 10.88
N VAL A 56 -9.09 -10.85 10.11
CA VAL A 56 -8.17 -9.72 9.91
C VAL A 56 -8.33 -9.23 8.47
N VAL A 57 -8.49 -7.92 8.32
CA VAL A 57 -8.53 -7.26 7.01
C VAL A 57 -7.23 -6.47 6.87
N LEU A 58 -6.40 -6.84 5.90
CA LEU A 58 -5.14 -6.18 5.58
C LEU A 58 -5.27 -5.42 4.27
N ASN A 59 -5.13 -4.10 4.33
CA ASN A 59 -5.03 -3.29 3.11
C ASN A 59 -3.58 -3.20 2.67
N ILE A 60 -3.27 -3.67 1.46
CA ILE A 60 -1.93 -3.62 0.87
C ILE A 60 -1.89 -2.61 -0.27
N ARG A 61 -0.69 -2.21 -0.68
CA ARG A 61 -0.49 -1.21 -1.73
C ARG A 61 0.76 -1.54 -2.53
N SER A 62 0.79 -1.19 -3.80
CA SER A 62 1.98 -1.27 -4.64
C SER A 62 3.21 -0.69 -3.92
N HIS A 63 4.32 -1.42 -3.98
CA HIS A 63 5.51 -1.11 -3.17
C HIS A 63 6.06 0.28 -3.49
N ASP A 64 6.09 0.68 -4.76
CA ASP A 64 6.53 2.02 -5.19
C ASP A 64 5.68 3.12 -4.54
N LEU A 65 4.35 2.95 -4.54
CA LEU A 65 3.45 3.93 -3.95
C LEU A 65 3.47 3.90 -2.42
N PHE A 66 3.56 2.72 -1.81
CA PHE A 66 3.65 2.55 -0.36
C PHE A 66 4.92 3.23 0.18
N TRP A 67 6.08 2.94 -0.41
CA TRP A 67 7.34 3.48 0.06
C TRP A 67 7.45 4.98 -0.24
N ALA A 68 7.03 5.45 -1.41
CA ALA A 68 7.00 6.89 -1.70
C ALA A 68 6.15 7.66 -0.68
N SER A 69 4.95 7.14 -0.39
CA SER A 69 4.05 7.71 0.63
C SER A 69 4.66 7.66 2.04
N SER A 70 5.32 6.56 2.38
CA SER A 70 5.97 6.37 3.69
C SER A 70 7.11 7.35 3.89
N ILE A 71 7.97 7.53 2.89
CA ILE A 71 9.10 8.46 2.95
C ILE A 71 8.59 9.90 3.06
N ALA A 72 7.59 10.29 2.25
CA ALA A 72 6.95 11.60 2.33
C ALA A 72 6.34 11.86 3.72
N TYR A 73 5.66 10.86 4.30
CA TYR A 73 5.14 10.93 5.67
C TYR A 73 6.27 11.11 6.70
N GLY A 74 7.37 10.37 6.57
CA GLY A 74 8.55 10.51 7.42
C GLY A 74 9.13 11.92 7.38
N VAL A 75 9.28 12.49 6.19
CA VAL A 75 9.73 13.87 6.00
C VAL A 75 8.78 14.84 6.68
N ALA A 76 7.46 14.69 6.51
CA ALA A 76 6.46 15.53 7.19
C ALA A 76 6.63 15.53 8.72
N ARG A 77 7.06 14.40 9.30
CA ARG A 77 7.24 14.19 10.75
C ARG A 77 8.63 14.58 11.28
N GLY A 78 9.47 15.24 10.49
CA GLY A 78 10.77 15.77 10.94
C GLY A 78 11.97 14.93 10.51
N HIS A 79 11.78 13.80 9.82
CA HIS A 79 12.90 13.01 9.32
C HIS A 79 13.53 13.70 8.09
N ARG A 80 14.84 13.47 7.91
CA ARG A 80 15.54 13.89 6.69
C ARG A 80 15.05 13.08 5.50
N VAL A 81 15.15 13.68 4.32
CA VAL A 81 15.01 12.93 3.06
C VAL A 81 16.08 11.82 3.03
N LEU A 82 15.71 10.63 2.56
CA LEU A 82 16.64 9.53 2.46
C LEU A 82 17.72 9.83 1.40
N SER A 83 18.96 9.47 1.70
CA SER A 83 20.06 9.55 0.73
C SER A 83 19.81 8.60 -0.46
N PRO A 84 20.47 8.79 -1.61
CA PRO A 84 20.35 7.89 -2.75
C PRO A 84 20.59 6.41 -2.38
N LYS A 85 21.61 6.14 -1.57
CA LYS A 85 21.86 4.79 -1.01
C LYS A 85 20.72 4.30 -0.12
N GLY A 86 20.06 5.19 0.62
CA GLY A 86 18.88 4.85 1.41
C GLY A 86 17.69 4.44 0.55
N ILE A 87 17.44 5.17 -0.54
CA ILE A 87 16.41 4.86 -1.55
C ILE A 87 16.71 3.54 -2.25
N GLU A 88 17.96 3.33 -2.69
CA GLU A 88 18.41 2.10 -3.32
C GLU A 88 18.25 0.88 -2.39
N ASN A 89 18.56 1.04 -1.10
CA ASN A 89 18.34 -0.03 -0.12
C ASN A 89 16.85 -0.40 0.03
N ILE A 90 15.93 0.57 -0.08
CA ILE A 90 14.49 0.31 -0.05
C ILE A 90 14.03 -0.38 -1.35
N ALA A 91 14.53 0.06 -2.50
CA ALA A 91 14.19 -0.53 -3.79
C ALA A 91 14.61 -2.01 -3.89
N ASN A 92 15.70 -2.39 -3.21
CA ASN A 92 16.26 -3.75 -3.22
C ASN A 92 15.77 -4.66 -2.07
N VAL A 93 14.80 -4.21 -1.26
CA VAL A 93 14.27 -5.01 -0.14
C VAL A 93 13.64 -6.29 -0.70
N LYS A 94 14.03 -7.44 -0.14
CA LYS A 94 13.50 -8.75 -0.53
C LYS A 94 12.18 -9.09 0.13
N ARG A 95 11.88 -8.49 1.28
CA ARG A 95 10.65 -8.72 2.01
C ARG A 95 9.46 -8.05 1.32
N THR A 96 8.46 -8.81 0.93
CA THR A 96 7.28 -8.33 0.20
C THR A 96 5.98 -8.45 1.03
N TRP A 97 4.82 -8.19 0.43
CA TRP A 97 3.55 -8.40 1.13
C TRP A 97 3.27 -9.87 1.40
N ARG A 98 3.77 -10.77 0.53
CA ARG A 98 3.71 -12.22 0.77
C ARG A 98 4.28 -12.57 2.14
N ASP A 99 5.51 -12.13 2.45
CA ASP A 99 6.14 -12.42 3.75
C ASP A 99 5.34 -11.83 4.93
N VAL A 100 4.81 -10.62 4.76
CA VAL A 100 3.97 -9.97 5.79
C VAL A 100 2.70 -10.78 6.06
N ILE A 101 2.06 -11.28 5.00
CA ILE A 101 0.84 -12.09 5.09
C ILE A 101 1.14 -13.48 5.67
N THR A 102 2.27 -14.10 5.30
CA THR A 102 2.72 -15.36 5.88
C THR A 102 2.96 -15.23 7.38
N ASP A 103 3.69 -14.20 7.82
CA ASP A 103 3.92 -13.95 9.26
C ASP A 103 2.62 -13.66 10.01
N LEU A 104 1.68 -12.95 9.36
CA LEU A 104 0.35 -12.69 9.90
C LEU A 104 -0.43 -14.00 10.08
N ALA A 105 -0.48 -14.85 9.06
CA ALA A 105 -1.18 -16.14 9.10
C ALA A 105 -0.62 -17.05 10.21
N CYS A 106 0.70 -17.08 10.39
CA CYS A 106 1.33 -17.79 11.50
C CYS A 106 0.90 -17.26 12.88
N ALA A 107 0.67 -15.94 13.00
CA ALA A 107 0.29 -15.32 14.27
C ALA A 107 -1.21 -15.45 14.61
N VAL A 108 -2.06 -15.66 13.61
CA VAL A 108 -3.52 -15.78 13.76
C VAL A 108 -4.10 -17.00 13.01
N PRO A 109 -3.68 -18.23 13.34
CA PRO A 109 -3.95 -19.42 12.52
C PRO A 109 -5.44 -19.75 12.31
N ASP A 110 -6.30 -19.41 13.28
CA ASP A 110 -7.74 -19.70 13.22
C ASP A 110 -8.59 -18.50 12.72
N THR A 111 -7.95 -17.55 12.04
CA THR A 111 -8.57 -16.28 11.64
C THR A 111 -8.58 -16.13 10.13
N GLU A 112 -9.73 -15.75 9.57
CA GLU A 112 -9.84 -15.40 8.14
C GLU A 112 -8.99 -14.16 7.84
N ILE A 113 -8.02 -14.25 6.93
CA ILE A 113 -7.26 -13.09 6.47
C ILE A 113 -7.81 -12.65 5.12
N ARG A 114 -8.32 -11.41 5.06
CA ARG A 114 -8.72 -10.74 3.82
C ARG A 114 -7.69 -9.71 3.42
N VAL A 115 -7.32 -9.73 2.15
CA VAL A 115 -6.39 -8.76 1.57
C VAL A 115 -7.14 -7.85 0.61
N LEU A 116 -7.03 -6.54 0.83
CA LEU A 116 -7.66 -5.52 -0.01
C LEU A 116 -6.56 -4.68 -0.69
N PRO A 117 -6.52 -4.61 -2.02
CA PRO A 117 -5.62 -3.69 -2.72
C PRO A 117 -6.08 -2.24 -2.55
N PHE A 118 -5.21 -1.38 -2.03
CA PHE A 118 -5.45 0.05 -1.83
C PHE A 118 -5.87 0.74 -3.12
N GLU A 119 -5.22 0.41 -4.24
CA GLU A 119 -5.50 1.01 -5.55
C GLU A 119 -6.96 0.82 -5.99
N ARG A 120 -7.62 -0.26 -5.54
CA ARG A 120 -9.02 -0.55 -5.85
C ARG A 120 -9.99 0.24 -4.97
N TYR A 121 -9.66 0.41 -3.68
CA TYR A 121 -10.56 1.00 -2.70
C TYR A 121 -10.23 2.46 -2.35
N GLN A 122 -9.18 3.04 -2.92
CA GLN A 122 -8.82 4.44 -2.70
C GLN A 122 -10.01 5.35 -3.04
N GLY A 123 -10.42 6.20 -2.10
CA GLY A 123 -11.55 7.12 -2.27
C GLY A 123 -12.93 6.48 -2.13
N ASN A 124 -13.02 5.17 -1.86
CA ASN A 124 -14.28 4.43 -1.70
C ASN A 124 -14.31 3.69 -0.33
N PRO A 125 -14.25 4.41 0.80
CA PRO A 125 -14.17 3.81 2.13
C PRO A 125 -15.43 3.05 2.54
N ASP A 126 -16.59 3.41 1.99
CA ASP A 126 -17.85 2.69 2.13
C ASP A 126 -17.78 1.30 1.47
N GLN A 127 -17.27 1.21 0.25
CA GLN A 127 -17.05 -0.09 -0.42
C GLN A 127 -16.03 -0.94 0.36
N MET A 128 -14.95 -0.35 0.85
CA MET A 128 -13.98 -1.03 1.71
C MET A 128 -14.65 -1.57 2.98
N LEU A 129 -15.41 -0.73 3.69
CA LEU A 129 -16.09 -1.11 4.92
C LEU A 129 -17.12 -2.22 4.69
N ALA A 130 -17.82 -2.18 3.54
CA ALA A 130 -18.77 -3.21 3.18
C ALA A 130 -18.09 -4.58 3.02
N LYS A 131 -16.91 -4.61 2.40
CA LYS A 131 -16.08 -5.82 2.28
C LYS A 131 -15.46 -6.24 3.61
N CYS A 132 -15.16 -5.33 4.53
CA CYS A 132 -14.71 -5.68 5.87
C CYS A 132 -15.80 -6.43 6.66
N LEU A 133 -17.05 -5.99 6.53
CA LEU A 133 -18.18 -6.45 7.35
C LEU A 133 -19.08 -7.50 6.67
N ASP A 134 -18.95 -7.73 5.36
CA ASP A 134 -19.93 -8.47 4.54
C ASP A 134 -21.36 -7.91 4.69
N GLN A 135 -21.48 -6.59 4.75
CA GLN A 135 -22.74 -5.88 4.96
C GLN A 135 -22.71 -4.57 4.19
N ALA A 136 -23.88 -4.04 3.82
CA ALA A 136 -23.95 -2.69 3.26
C ALA A 136 -23.36 -1.69 4.25
N ALA A 137 -22.37 -0.91 3.79
CA ALA A 137 -21.83 0.20 4.55
C ALA A 137 -22.70 1.45 4.35
N PRO A 138 -22.74 2.36 5.34
CA PRO A 138 -23.26 3.70 5.12
C PRO A 138 -22.51 4.37 3.96
N ILE A 139 -23.25 5.08 3.11
CA ILE A 139 -22.66 5.86 2.02
C ILE A 139 -21.73 6.91 2.63
N ASN A 140 -20.50 6.98 2.12
CA ASN A 140 -19.59 8.05 2.50
C ASN A 140 -19.97 9.34 1.77
N THR A 141 -20.53 10.31 2.48
CA THR A 141 -20.83 11.64 1.96
C THR A 141 -19.77 12.68 2.33
N GLY A 142 -18.69 12.26 2.99
CA GLY A 142 -17.61 13.14 3.41
C GLY A 142 -16.49 13.25 2.38
N ASP A 143 -16.01 14.46 2.17
CA ASP A 143 -14.83 14.76 1.34
C ASP A 143 -13.50 14.59 2.10
N GLU A 144 -13.54 14.03 3.31
CA GLU A 144 -12.38 13.95 4.20
C GLU A 144 -11.39 12.87 3.74
N TRP A 145 -10.18 13.31 3.39
CA TRP A 145 -9.07 12.41 3.10
C TRP A 145 -8.10 12.35 4.29
N LEU A 146 -8.32 11.35 5.15
CA LEU A 146 -7.48 11.07 6.30
C LEU A 146 -6.10 10.52 5.90
N ASN A 147 -5.09 10.84 6.72
CA ASN A 147 -3.72 10.30 6.63
C ASN A 147 -3.04 10.46 5.25
N ARG A 148 -3.42 11.47 4.47
CA ARG A 148 -2.79 11.78 3.19
C ARG A 148 -1.35 12.26 3.41
N ALA A 149 -0.38 11.55 2.83
CA ALA A 149 1.00 12.01 2.80
C ALA A 149 1.11 13.36 2.05
N PRO A 150 2.04 14.25 2.44
CA PRO A 150 2.22 15.53 1.76
C PRO A 150 2.56 15.33 0.29
N ASN A 151 1.99 16.18 -0.57
CA ASN A 151 2.40 16.26 -1.96
C ASN A 151 3.77 16.96 -2.09
N LEU A 152 4.30 17.01 -3.30
CA LEU A 152 5.63 17.58 -3.55
C LEU A 152 5.73 19.07 -3.17
N SER A 153 4.69 19.86 -3.42
CA SER A 153 4.65 21.27 -3.02
C SER A 153 4.73 21.42 -1.50
N ALA A 154 3.91 20.66 -0.77
CA ALA A 154 3.92 20.64 0.69
C ALA A 154 5.28 20.18 1.25
N LEU A 155 5.92 19.18 0.63
CA LEU A 155 7.27 18.75 1.02
C LEU A 155 8.31 19.86 0.82
N ARG A 156 8.25 20.61 -0.29
CA ARG A 156 9.14 21.76 -0.51
C ARG A 156 8.95 22.82 0.56
N THR A 157 7.71 23.18 0.90
CA THR A 157 7.40 24.11 1.99
C THR A 157 7.98 23.64 3.32
N ILE A 158 7.72 22.37 3.69
CA ILE A 158 8.19 21.78 4.95
C ILE A 158 9.72 21.82 5.05
N LEU A 159 10.44 21.51 3.97
CA LEU A 159 11.91 21.50 3.97
C LEU A 159 12.50 22.91 3.97
N ALA A 160 11.88 23.85 3.25
CA ALA A 160 12.28 25.26 3.26
C ALA A 160 12.11 25.89 4.64
N GLU A 161 10.98 25.66 5.31
CA GLU A 161 10.71 26.13 6.68
C GLU A 161 11.73 25.57 7.70
N ARG A 162 12.30 24.40 7.44
CA ARG A 162 13.34 23.78 8.26
C ARG A 162 14.76 24.23 7.92
N GLY A 163 14.96 24.94 6.80
CA GLY A 163 16.29 25.24 6.27
C GLY A 163 17.04 24.02 5.74
N ASP A 164 16.35 22.93 5.37
CA ASP A 164 16.95 21.70 4.88
C ASP A 164 17.27 21.78 3.38
N ILE A 165 18.38 22.45 3.05
CA ILE A 165 18.84 22.65 1.67
C ILE A 165 19.15 21.32 0.98
N GLU A 166 19.77 20.37 1.70
CA GLU A 166 20.09 19.03 1.17
C GLU A 166 18.81 18.28 0.78
N GLY A 167 17.79 18.31 1.66
CA GLY A 167 16.49 17.72 1.39
C GLY A 167 15.80 18.35 0.18
N LEU A 168 15.85 19.68 0.04
CA LEU A 168 15.28 20.38 -1.12
C LEU A 168 15.94 19.95 -2.43
N CYS A 169 17.27 19.81 -2.45
CA CYS A 169 17.99 19.27 -3.60
C CYS A 169 17.58 17.81 -3.88
N ALA A 170 17.41 17.00 -2.84
CA ALA A 170 17.04 15.58 -2.96
C ALA A 170 15.61 15.34 -3.47
N LEU A 171 14.68 16.31 -3.33
CA LEU A 171 13.36 16.23 -3.96
C LEU A 171 13.42 16.26 -5.50
N GLY A 172 14.53 16.76 -6.06
CA GLY A 172 14.77 16.85 -7.50
C GLY A 172 13.89 17.88 -8.23
N SER A 173 13.92 17.81 -9.56
CA SER A 173 13.21 18.72 -10.47
C SER A 173 11.81 18.24 -10.87
N GLN A 174 11.17 17.37 -10.08
CA GLN A 174 9.76 17.06 -10.31
C GLN A 174 8.96 18.36 -10.07
N GLU A 175 8.45 18.97 -11.14
CA GLU A 175 7.76 20.26 -11.07
C GLU A 175 6.23 20.12 -11.16
N ARG A 176 5.74 19.03 -11.77
CA ARG A 176 4.30 18.84 -12.07
C ARG A 176 3.66 17.61 -11.45
N ALA A 177 4.40 16.88 -10.62
CA ALA A 177 3.88 15.66 -10.02
C ALA A 177 2.97 15.98 -8.82
N GLN A 178 1.71 15.54 -8.87
CA GLN A 178 0.79 15.61 -7.72
C GLN A 178 1.29 14.77 -6.52
N ARG A 179 2.16 13.80 -6.77
CA ARG A 179 2.79 12.93 -5.78
C ARG A 179 4.30 12.93 -6.01
N TRP A 180 5.08 13.07 -4.95
CA TRP A 180 6.52 12.90 -5.03
C TRP A 180 6.87 11.42 -5.12
N ILE A 181 7.70 11.06 -6.11
CA ILE A 181 8.22 9.70 -6.30
C ILE A 181 9.75 9.78 -6.15
N PRO A 182 10.33 9.20 -5.08
CA PRO A 182 11.76 9.31 -4.80
C PRO A 182 12.61 8.29 -5.56
N PHE A 183 11.99 7.37 -6.30
CA PHE A 183 12.65 6.28 -7.02
C PHE A 183 12.88 6.65 -8.48
N ASP A 184 13.99 6.18 -9.04
CA ASP A 184 14.21 6.23 -10.49
C ASP A 184 13.33 5.21 -11.25
N GLN A 185 13.44 5.19 -12.58
CA GLN A 185 12.62 4.31 -13.42
C GLN A 185 12.87 2.82 -13.15
N THR A 186 14.14 2.42 -12.95
CA THR A 186 14.52 1.04 -12.71
C THR A 186 14.05 0.57 -11.34
N GLN A 187 14.26 1.38 -10.32
CA GLN A 187 13.80 1.13 -8.94
C GLN A 187 12.28 1.02 -8.87
N ASN A 188 11.55 1.92 -9.55
CA ASN A 188 10.09 1.82 -9.63
C ASN A 188 9.63 0.53 -10.33
N ALA A 189 10.30 0.13 -11.42
CA ALA A 189 9.96 -1.11 -12.12
C ALA A 189 10.16 -2.34 -11.21
N GLN A 190 11.27 -2.40 -10.47
CA GLN A 190 11.55 -3.48 -9.51
C GLN A 190 10.48 -3.57 -8.42
N LEU A 191 10.10 -2.43 -7.82
CA LEU A 191 9.08 -2.39 -6.77
C LEU A 191 7.70 -2.81 -7.29
N ARG A 192 7.36 -2.44 -8.54
CA ARG A 192 6.12 -2.86 -9.18
C ARG A 192 6.12 -4.33 -9.56
N GLU A 193 7.24 -4.87 -10.01
CA GLU A 193 7.41 -6.29 -10.31
C GLU A 193 7.22 -7.13 -9.03
N ALA A 194 7.86 -6.76 -7.93
CA ALA A 194 7.65 -7.42 -6.64
C ALA A 194 6.19 -7.39 -6.18
N TYR A 195 5.47 -6.28 -6.43
CA TYR A 195 4.03 -6.20 -6.13
C TYR A 195 3.20 -7.08 -7.07
N ALA A 196 3.56 -7.14 -8.34
CA ALA A 196 2.88 -8.00 -9.31
C ALA A 196 3.03 -9.47 -8.92
N ASP A 197 4.20 -9.88 -8.42
CA ASP A 197 4.45 -11.22 -7.90
C ASP A 197 3.62 -11.52 -6.62
N ASP A 198 3.49 -10.55 -5.71
CA ASP A 198 2.60 -10.65 -4.55
C ASP A 198 1.14 -10.84 -5.00
N MET A 199 0.69 -10.03 -5.95
CA MET A 199 -0.67 -10.08 -6.49
C MET A 199 -0.95 -11.38 -7.24
N HIS A 200 0.01 -11.89 -8.02
CA HIS A 200 -0.14 -13.17 -8.72
C HIS A 200 -0.32 -14.34 -7.75
N TRP A 201 0.45 -14.34 -6.65
CA TRP A 201 0.30 -15.31 -5.58
C TRP A 201 -1.04 -15.19 -4.85
N LEU A 202 -1.49 -13.96 -4.57
CA LEU A 202 -2.82 -13.70 -3.98
C LEU A 202 -3.96 -14.20 -4.86
N ILE A 203 -3.90 -13.91 -6.17
CA ILE A 203 -4.88 -14.37 -7.17
C ILE A 203 -4.87 -15.91 -7.27
N SER A 204 -3.71 -16.53 -7.10
CA SER A 204 -3.56 -17.99 -7.10
C SER A 204 -4.01 -18.65 -5.79
N GLY A 205 -4.62 -17.90 -4.87
CA GLY A 205 -5.18 -18.41 -3.62
C GLY A 205 -4.25 -18.34 -2.41
N ALA A 206 -3.09 -17.67 -2.53
CA ALA A 206 -2.17 -17.38 -1.43
C ALA A 206 -1.79 -18.59 -0.56
N ASP A 207 -1.64 -19.77 -1.17
CA ASP A 207 -1.40 -21.05 -0.48
C ASP A 207 -2.45 -21.38 0.61
N GLY A 208 -3.65 -20.82 0.50
CA GLY A 208 -4.72 -20.93 1.51
C GLY A 208 -4.54 -20.02 2.73
N LEU A 209 -3.50 -19.19 2.78
CA LEU A 209 -3.20 -18.32 3.92
C LEU A 209 -4.07 -17.07 3.98
N ALA A 210 -4.56 -16.59 2.82
CA ALA A 210 -5.35 -15.38 2.72
C ALA A 210 -6.28 -15.39 1.51
N ILE A 211 -7.31 -14.54 1.56
CA ILE A 211 -8.28 -14.36 0.49
C ILE A 211 -8.11 -12.95 -0.07
N LEU A 212 -7.79 -12.85 -1.36
CA LEU A 212 -7.87 -11.59 -2.08
C LEU A 212 -9.34 -11.18 -2.20
N THR A 213 -9.67 -9.99 -1.74
CA THR A 213 -11.04 -9.48 -1.86
C THR A 213 -11.29 -9.04 -3.31
N GLU A 214 -12.18 -9.76 -3.98
CA GLU A 214 -12.67 -9.44 -5.31
C GLU A 214 -14.02 -8.72 -5.26
N ASP A 215 -14.33 -7.98 -6.32
CA ASP A 215 -15.68 -7.51 -6.55
C ASP A 215 -16.50 -8.70 -7.02
N THR A 216 -17.58 -8.99 -6.29
CA THR A 216 -18.53 -10.08 -6.56
C THR A 216 -19.30 -9.92 -7.89
N ASP A 217 -18.95 -8.91 -8.69
CA ASP A 217 -19.70 -8.51 -9.88
C ASP A 217 -19.03 -8.92 -11.21
N HIS A 218 -17.90 -9.62 -11.21
CA HIS A 218 -17.28 -10.08 -12.47
C HIS A 218 -17.15 -11.60 -12.55
N SER A 219 -18.26 -12.23 -12.94
CA SER A 219 -18.23 -13.50 -13.66
C SER A 219 -17.58 -13.29 -15.03
N GLY A 220 -16.25 -13.42 -15.10
CA GLY A 220 -15.53 -13.29 -16.36
C GLY A 220 -14.03 -13.46 -16.17
N THR A 221 -13.55 -14.66 -16.52
CA THR A 221 -12.17 -15.01 -16.91
C THR A 221 -11.05 -14.06 -16.44
N GLY A 222 -10.24 -14.57 -15.50
CA GLY A 222 -8.95 -14.04 -15.04
C GLY A 222 -8.35 -12.91 -15.85
N ASN A 223 -8.82 -11.69 -15.60
CA ASN A 223 -8.15 -10.48 -16.00
C ASN A 223 -7.40 -9.99 -14.78
N ILE A 224 -6.07 -10.06 -14.86
CA ILE A 224 -5.18 -9.26 -14.01
C ILE A 224 -5.79 -7.85 -13.97
N PRO A 225 -6.01 -7.23 -12.79
CA PRO A 225 -6.48 -5.87 -12.74
C PRO A 225 -5.59 -5.02 -13.64
N GLN A 226 -6.16 -4.45 -14.71
CA GLN A 226 -5.42 -3.58 -15.60
C GLN A 226 -5.14 -2.28 -14.84
N PHE A 227 -4.00 -2.26 -14.14
CA PHE A 227 -3.44 -1.05 -13.54
C PHE A 227 -2.99 -0.14 -14.69
N GLY A 228 -3.74 0.92 -14.99
CA GLY A 228 -3.43 1.83 -16.11
C GLY A 228 -2.25 2.77 -15.84
N PRO A 229 -1.88 3.61 -16.83
CA PRO A 229 -1.53 3.27 -18.20
C PRO A 229 -0.06 2.82 -18.28
N PHE A 230 0.16 1.66 -18.91
CA PHE A 230 1.48 1.23 -19.35
C PHE A 230 1.88 2.01 -20.60
N GLU A 231 2.65 3.10 -20.46
CA GLU A 231 3.49 3.55 -21.59
C GLU A 231 4.73 2.67 -21.65
N ARG A 232 4.53 1.52 -22.28
CA ARG A 232 5.57 0.58 -22.66
C ARG A 232 6.38 1.19 -23.80
N GLY A 233 7.61 1.60 -23.50
CA GLY A 233 8.76 1.64 -24.41
C GLY A 233 8.58 2.41 -25.73
N GLN A 234 9.25 3.57 -25.82
CA GLN A 234 9.56 4.21 -27.09
C GLN A 234 10.18 3.19 -28.07
N ARG A 235 9.53 2.98 -29.21
CA ARG A 235 10.20 2.44 -30.39
C ARG A 235 10.77 3.63 -31.18
N HIS A 236 12.05 3.89 -30.96
CA HIS A 236 12.86 4.48 -32.00
C HIS A 236 12.97 3.47 -33.14
N ASP A 237 12.33 3.76 -34.26
CA ASP A 237 12.82 3.31 -35.56
C ASP A 237 12.62 4.44 -36.57
N LYS A 238 13.72 5.16 -36.80
CA LYS A 238 13.93 5.93 -38.02
C LYS A 238 14.08 4.92 -39.16
N GLN A 239 13.20 4.99 -40.16
CA GLN A 239 13.62 4.74 -41.53
C GLN A 239 13.11 5.86 -42.43
N GLU A 240 14.05 6.73 -42.79
CA GLU A 240 14.00 7.55 -43.97
C GLU A 240 13.81 6.65 -45.20
N ARG A 241 12.77 6.92 -45.99
CA ARG A 241 12.82 6.68 -47.44
C ARG A 241 12.23 7.88 -48.15
N HIS A 242 13.13 8.73 -48.65
CA HIS A 242 12.89 9.59 -49.79
C HIS A 242 12.37 8.77 -50.98
N VAL A 243 11.29 9.22 -51.61
CA VAL A 243 11.13 9.08 -53.06
C VAL A 243 10.49 10.36 -53.59
N ALA A 244 11.25 11.07 -54.43
CA ALA A 244 10.76 12.13 -55.28
C ALA A 244 10.14 11.56 -56.55
N GLY A 245 9.12 12.24 -57.10
CA GLY A 245 8.97 12.37 -58.55
C GLY A 245 7.71 11.80 -59.21
N HIS A 246 6.93 12.72 -59.79
CA HIS A 246 6.28 12.68 -61.12
C HIS A 246 5.08 11.73 -61.32
N ARG A 247 3.87 12.29 -61.45
CA ARG A 247 3.32 12.94 -62.66
C ARG A 247 2.14 13.83 -62.30
#